data_AF-A0A957YM36-F1
#
_entry.id   AF-A0A957YM36-F1
#
_cell.length_a   1.000
_cell.length_b   1.000
_cell.length_c   1.000
_cell.angle_alpha   90.00
_cell.angle_beta   90.00
_cell.angle_gamma   90.00
#
_symmetry.space_group_name_H-M   'P 1'
#
loop_
_entity.id
_entity.type
_entity.pdbx_description
1 polymer ?
#
loop_
_entity_poly.entity_id
_entity_poly.type
_entity_poly.pdbx_seq_one_letter_code
_entity_poly.pdbx_strand_id
1 'polypeptide(L)'
;MNAKKDWVSSLVDKCNPLIPHADESRLINKLLDEVDNLQNKQVGLRFQLAAAFDLLVAAAYYGSVAHAGWIYCPSSAFGAVMFYPYTNACPICALKNEFVFHKAHKPQSGIIGAYTSRLLALFIQEVLKRKNGAVKVFKGTEPVDIIFLDETTLPATVMFAEIKAAPLFTLPLMVQSQQLTMETEAGIESMPHHETDNTQLFDKDLAIFLPFYDKNQWMEKSYVVGCKTGREDTHWAYRGLENLLNTDLEFFESFVITWHKAFESYREKSQNSIYWFTNASGQPFPRPDDWPSRKGSGYESVSDGKTSVGMDRTDDIKKAIYQVVKVGAEGRPTANYSFKVGIVSNIQPVRHFDDYFAALKDIIWTRDATGQVKLAKQLPPEAELYNLFDGIITLTQNIARDAWIEKTFDFLG
;
A
#
# COMPACT_ATOMS: atom_id res chain seq x y z
N MET A 1 -6.63 -21.61 42.87
CA MET A 1 -5.93 -20.45 42.27
C MET A 1 -6.04 -20.59 40.75
N ASN A 2 -6.79 -19.73 40.07
CA ASN A 2 -6.78 -19.74 38.61
C ASN A 2 -5.39 -19.28 38.17
N ALA A 3 -4.63 -20.17 37.53
CA ALA A 3 -3.37 -19.80 36.89
C ALA A 3 -3.66 -18.62 35.95
N LYS A 4 -3.00 -17.48 36.17
CA LYS A 4 -3.12 -16.32 35.31
C LYS A 4 -2.73 -16.78 33.91
N LYS A 5 -3.69 -16.77 32.97
CA LYS A 5 -3.46 -17.23 31.60
C LYS A 5 -2.30 -16.43 31.01
N ASP A 6 -1.39 -17.11 30.33
CA ASP A 6 -0.27 -16.46 29.65
C ASP A 6 -0.76 -15.40 28.66
N TRP A 7 0.01 -14.32 28.50
CA TRP A 7 -0.38 -13.14 27.72
C TRP A 7 -0.67 -13.51 26.26
N VAL A 8 0.19 -14.34 25.65
CA VAL A 8 0.03 -14.81 24.27
C VAL A 8 -1.28 -15.58 24.12
N SER A 9 -1.53 -16.55 25.00
CA SER A 9 -2.80 -17.31 25.00
C SER A 9 -4.01 -16.38 25.12
N SER A 10 -3.95 -15.36 25.97
CA SER A 10 -5.05 -14.42 26.17
C SER A 10 -5.39 -13.58 24.94
N LEU A 11 -4.41 -13.29 24.07
CA LEU A 11 -4.62 -12.57 22.83
C LEU A 11 -5.12 -13.50 21.72
N VAL A 12 -4.61 -14.73 21.65
CA VAL A 12 -5.13 -15.75 20.72
C VAL A 12 -6.60 -16.04 20.99
N ASP A 13 -7.05 -16.13 22.25
CA ASP A 13 -8.47 -16.35 22.56
C ASP A 13 -9.39 -15.19 22.14
N LYS A 14 -8.84 -13.97 22.10
CA LYS A 14 -9.58 -12.73 21.79
C LYS A 14 -9.51 -12.35 20.32
N CYS A 15 -8.70 -13.06 19.53
CA CYS A 15 -8.53 -12.76 18.12
C CYS A 15 -9.84 -13.00 17.37
N ASN A 16 -10.05 -12.23 16.30
CA ASN A 16 -11.27 -12.32 15.50
C ASN A 16 -10.93 -12.84 14.10
N PRO A 17 -11.75 -13.72 13.52
CA PRO A 17 -11.60 -14.09 12.11
C PRO A 17 -11.59 -12.85 11.22
N LEU A 18 -10.69 -12.83 10.24
CA LEU A 18 -10.71 -11.85 9.17
C LEU A 18 -11.80 -12.26 8.17
N ILE A 19 -12.88 -11.49 8.11
CA ILE A 19 -14.00 -11.74 7.21
C ILE A 19 -14.01 -10.64 6.12
N PRO A 20 -13.76 -10.99 4.85
CA PRO A 20 -13.88 -10.04 3.75
C PRO A 20 -15.36 -9.72 3.46
N HIS A 21 -15.64 -8.52 2.95
CA HIS A 21 -16.90 -8.29 2.25
C HIS A 21 -16.93 -9.10 0.94
N ALA A 22 -18.12 -9.42 0.44
CA ALA A 22 -18.26 -10.24 -0.76
C ALA A 22 -17.51 -9.67 -1.97
N ASP A 23 -17.61 -8.36 -2.21
CA ASP A 23 -16.95 -7.69 -3.35
C ASP A 23 -15.42 -7.65 -3.20
N GLU A 24 -14.92 -7.47 -1.97
CA GLU A 24 -13.48 -7.54 -1.67
C GLU A 24 -12.93 -8.94 -1.95
N SER A 25 -13.64 -9.97 -1.46
CA SER A 25 -13.24 -11.37 -1.66
C SER A 25 -13.17 -11.72 -3.14
N ARG A 26 -14.16 -11.30 -3.94
CA ARG A 26 -14.15 -11.53 -5.38
C ARG A 26 -13.00 -10.81 -6.07
N LEU A 27 -12.76 -9.53 -5.77
CA LEU A 27 -11.65 -8.80 -6.36
C LEU A 27 -10.28 -9.37 -5.95
N ILE A 28 -10.08 -9.74 -4.68
CA ILE A 28 -8.84 -10.37 -4.20
C ILE A 28 -8.57 -11.66 -4.99
N ASN A 29 -9.57 -12.54 -5.10
CA ASN A 29 -9.40 -13.79 -5.84
C ASN A 29 -9.10 -13.53 -7.32
N LYS A 30 -9.84 -12.63 -7.95
CA LYS A 30 -9.62 -12.28 -9.35
C LYS A 30 -8.22 -11.71 -9.58
N LEU A 31 -7.74 -10.81 -8.73
CA LEU A 31 -6.39 -10.26 -8.82
C LEU A 31 -5.31 -11.35 -8.66
N LEU A 32 -5.50 -12.29 -7.73
CA LEU A 32 -4.57 -13.42 -7.58
C LEU A 32 -4.62 -14.37 -8.77
N ASP A 33 -5.79 -14.58 -9.38
CA ASP A 33 -5.90 -15.36 -10.63
C ASP A 33 -5.15 -14.68 -11.78
N GLU A 34 -5.22 -13.35 -11.89
CA GLU A 34 -4.45 -12.60 -12.87
C GLU A 34 -2.94 -12.69 -12.61
N VAL A 35 -2.50 -12.66 -11.35
CA VAL A 35 -1.10 -12.93 -10.98
C VAL A 35 -0.67 -14.33 -11.40
N ASP A 36 -1.49 -15.35 -11.15
CA ASP A 36 -1.18 -16.74 -11.51
C ASP A 36 -1.16 -16.94 -13.04
N ASN A 37 -2.01 -16.21 -13.78
CA ASN A 37 -2.15 -16.34 -15.24
C ASN A 37 -1.17 -15.49 -16.04
N LEU A 38 -0.50 -14.50 -15.44
CA LEU A 38 0.37 -13.57 -16.16
C LEU A 38 1.58 -14.30 -16.74
N GLN A 39 1.50 -14.65 -18.03
CA GLN A 39 2.53 -15.43 -18.73
C GLN A 39 3.83 -14.65 -18.92
N ASN A 40 3.74 -13.31 -18.99
CA ASN A 40 4.88 -12.43 -19.16
C ASN A 40 5.65 -12.25 -17.85
N LYS A 41 6.76 -12.99 -17.71
CA LYS A 41 7.65 -12.93 -16.55
C LYS A 41 8.55 -11.70 -16.48
N GLN A 42 8.34 -10.67 -17.31
CA GLN A 42 9.17 -9.46 -17.28
C GLN A 42 9.17 -8.80 -15.89
N VAL A 43 8.03 -8.82 -15.20
CA VAL A 43 7.90 -8.35 -13.83
C VAL A 43 7.80 -9.56 -12.91
N GLY A 44 8.69 -9.68 -11.92
CA GLY A 44 8.72 -10.81 -11.00
C GLY A 44 7.48 -10.90 -10.10
N LEU A 45 7.12 -12.12 -9.68
CA LEU A 45 5.92 -12.44 -8.89
C LEU A 45 5.71 -11.48 -7.70
N ARG A 46 6.77 -11.19 -6.95
CA ARG A 46 6.76 -10.25 -5.83
C ARG A 46 6.18 -8.86 -6.17
N PHE A 47 6.54 -8.34 -7.34
CA PHE A 47 6.05 -7.04 -7.80
C PHE A 47 4.63 -7.13 -8.37
N GLN A 48 4.25 -8.27 -8.95
CA GLN A 48 2.88 -8.51 -9.40
C GLN A 48 1.91 -8.55 -8.20
N LEU A 49 2.29 -9.23 -7.11
CA LEU A 49 1.51 -9.25 -5.86
C LEU A 49 1.37 -7.86 -5.24
N ALA A 50 2.45 -7.08 -5.21
CA ALA A 50 2.41 -5.71 -4.69
C ALA A 50 1.55 -4.78 -5.56
N ALA A 51 1.62 -4.90 -6.88
CA ALA A 51 0.77 -4.18 -7.82
C ALA A 51 -0.71 -4.57 -7.64
N ALA A 52 -1.02 -5.86 -7.55
CA ALA A 52 -2.37 -6.35 -7.27
C ALA A 52 -2.94 -5.76 -5.96
N PHE A 53 -2.13 -5.72 -4.90
CA PHE A 53 -2.53 -5.08 -3.66
C PHE A 53 -2.83 -3.58 -3.82
N ASP A 54 -2.05 -2.84 -4.60
CA ASP A 54 -2.32 -1.43 -4.87
C ASP A 54 -3.65 -1.21 -5.61
N LEU A 55 -4.03 -2.07 -6.57
CA LEU A 55 -5.36 -2.04 -7.21
C LEU A 55 -6.49 -2.31 -6.22
N LEU A 56 -6.30 -3.26 -5.31
CA LEU A 56 -7.28 -3.55 -4.25
C LEU A 56 -7.51 -2.32 -3.36
N VAL A 57 -6.43 -1.62 -2.97
CA VAL A 57 -6.54 -0.39 -2.18
C VAL A 57 -7.16 0.75 -3.00
N ALA A 58 -6.83 0.86 -4.29
CA ALA A 58 -7.42 1.84 -5.19
C ALA A 58 -8.95 1.68 -5.25
N ALA A 59 -9.46 0.45 -5.32
CA ALA A 59 -10.90 0.15 -5.26
C ALA A 59 -11.57 0.77 -4.02
N ALA A 60 -10.93 0.62 -2.85
CA ALA A 60 -11.41 1.21 -1.60
C ALA A 60 -11.43 2.75 -1.66
N TYR A 61 -10.40 3.36 -2.24
CA TYR A 61 -10.29 4.82 -2.36
C TYR A 61 -11.34 5.37 -3.32
N TYR A 62 -11.56 4.71 -4.45
CA TYR A 62 -12.60 5.06 -5.42
C TYR A 62 -14.01 4.98 -4.84
N GLY A 63 -14.24 4.12 -3.84
CA GLY A 63 -15.50 4.09 -3.08
C GLY A 63 -15.89 5.45 -2.48
N SER A 64 -14.89 6.29 -2.16
CA SER A 64 -15.04 7.61 -1.55
C SER A 64 -15.03 8.79 -2.52
N VAL A 65 -15.03 8.54 -3.83
CA VAL A 65 -15.10 9.61 -4.85
C VAL A 65 -16.33 10.50 -4.63
N ALA A 66 -16.14 11.81 -4.77
CA ALA A 66 -17.15 12.83 -4.52
C ALA A 66 -17.35 13.73 -5.74
N HIS A 67 -18.43 14.53 -5.72
CA HIS A 67 -18.72 15.50 -6.78
C HIS A 67 -17.66 16.60 -6.86
N ALA A 68 -17.15 17.05 -5.71
CA ALA A 68 -16.13 18.10 -5.65
C ALA A 68 -14.72 17.52 -5.68
N GLY A 69 -13.75 18.35 -6.10
CA GLY A 69 -12.33 17.98 -6.06
C GLY A 69 -11.76 17.44 -7.36
N TRP A 70 -12.41 17.76 -8.48
CA TRP A 70 -11.92 17.36 -9.79
C TRP A 70 -11.01 18.45 -10.35
N ILE A 71 -10.06 18.07 -11.18
CA ILE A 71 -9.23 18.99 -11.95
C ILE A 71 -9.52 18.83 -13.44
N TYR A 72 -9.90 19.92 -14.09
CA TYR A 72 -10.04 19.98 -15.54
C TYR A 72 -8.67 20.10 -16.21
N CYS A 73 -8.44 19.33 -17.26
CA CYS A 73 -7.24 19.38 -18.10
C CYS A 73 -7.64 19.47 -19.59
N PRO A 74 -7.23 20.52 -20.31
CA PRO A 74 -7.51 20.66 -21.75
C PRO A 74 -6.48 19.93 -22.64
N SER A 75 -5.43 19.34 -22.07
CA SER A 75 -4.21 18.95 -22.82
C SER A 75 -3.98 17.44 -22.94
N SER A 76 -5.02 16.62 -22.75
CA SER A 76 -4.95 15.16 -22.87
C SER A 76 -5.10 14.68 -24.32
N ALA A 77 -4.52 13.52 -24.62
CA ALA A 77 -4.72 12.82 -25.89
C ALA A 77 -6.19 12.42 -26.14
N PHE A 78 -7.02 12.37 -25.09
CA PHE A 78 -8.46 12.09 -25.17
C PHE A 78 -9.32 13.35 -25.39
N GLY A 79 -8.69 14.51 -25.61
CA GLY A 79 -9.35 15.81 -25.59
C GLY A 79 -9.44 16.38 -24.19
N ALA A 80 -10.47 17.19 -23.92
CA ALA A 80 -10.69 17.74 -22.59
C ALA A 80 -11.16 16.66 -21.61
N VAL A 81 -10.58 16.62 -20.42
CA VAL A 81 -10.88 15.60 -19.39
C VAL A 81 -10.94 16.23 -18.01
N MET A 82 -11.67 15.59 -17.10
CA MET A 82 -11.62 15.90 -15.67
C MET A 82 -11.05 14.70 -14.91
N PHE A 83 -10.12 14.95 -14.00
CA PHE A 83 -9.55 13.92 -13.14
C PHE A 83 -10.03 14.08 -11.71
N TYR A 84 -10.28 12.95 -11.04
CA TYR A 84 -10.31 12.88 -9.57
C TYR A 84 -8.95 12.36 -9.09
N PRO A 85 -8.10 13.24 -8.54
CA PRO A 85 -6.67 12.96 -8.42
C PRO A 85 -6.25 12.51 -7.02
N TYR A 86 -5.21 11.67 -6.95
CA TYR A 86 -4.63 11.16 -5.69
C TYR A 86 -3.23 11.70 -5.39
N THR A 87 -2.63 12.46 -6.31
CA THR A 87 -1.43 13.29 -6.09
C THR A 87 -1.82 14.76 -6.30
N ASN A 88 -1.02 15.73 -5.85
CA ASN A 88 -1.27 17.18 -5.92
C ASN A 88 -0.84 17.78 -7.28
N ALA A 89 -0.82 16.98 -8.35
CA ALA A 89 -0.39 17.41 -9.67
C ALA A 89 -1.32 16.85 -10.75
N CYS A 90 -1.63 17.67 -11.75
CA CYS A 90 -2.39 17.21 -12.91
C CYS A 90 -1.70 15.97 -13.53
N PRO A 91 -2.41 14.83 -13.67
CA PRO A 91 -1.80 13.59 -14.16
C PRO A 91 -1.16 13.74 -15.54
N ILE A 92 -1.84 14.42 -16.47
CA ILE A 92 -1.38 14.59 -17.85
C ILE A 92 -0.11 15.45 -17.93
N CYS A 93 -0.12 16.60 -17.24
CA CYS A 93 1.06 17.47 -17.19
C CYS A 93 2.23 16.74 -16.52
N ALA A 94 1.97 16.02 -15.42
CA ALA A 94 3.02 15.29 -14.70
C ALA A 94 3.73 14.26 -15.59
N LEU A 95 3.02 13.62 -16.55
CA LEU A 95 3.65 12.73 -17.54
C LEU A 95 4.65 13.42 -18.47
N LYS A 96 4.49 14.73 -18.67
CA LYS A 96 5.34 15.58 -19.48
C LYS A 96 6.41 16.31 -18.66
N ASN A 97 6.50 16.05 -17.35
CA ASN A 97 7.28 16.83 -16.37
C ASN A 97 6.87 18.31 -16.33
N GLU A 98 5.60 18.59 -16.60
CA GLU A 98 4.95 19.87 -16.36
C GLU A 98 4.10 19.73 -15.09
N PHE A 99 4.03 20.78 -14.26
CA PHE A 99 3.38 20.65 -12.96
C PHE A 99 2.33 21.73 -12.79
N VAL A 100 1.08 21.30 -12.78
CA VAL A 100 -0.06 22.13 -12.41
C VAL A 100 -0.56 21.64 -11.07
N PHE A 101 -0.48 22.50 -10.06
CA PHE A 101 -0.91 22.16 -8.71
C PHE A 101 -2.43 22.03 -8.64
N HIS A 102 -2.88 21.04 -7.90
CA HIS A 102 -4.21 21.00 -7.32
C HIS A 102 -4.13 20.20 -6.00
N LYS A 103 -5.19 20.16 -5.22
CA LYS A 103 -5.21 19.35 -4.00
C LYS A 103 -5.59 17.89 -4.29
N ALA A 104 -4.82 16.95 -3.77
CA ALA A 104 -5.10 15.52 -3.86
C ALA A 104 -6.27 15.13 -2.96
N HIS A 105 -7.04 14.14 -3.40
CA HIS A 105 -8.20 13.60 -2.69
C HIS A 105 -7.93 12.22 -2.06
N LYS A 106 -6.74 12.07 -1.48
CA LYS A 106 -6.44 10.91 -0.64
C LYS A 106 -7.33 10.89 0.61
N PRO A 107 -7.78 9.71 1.09
CA PRO A 107 -8.41 9.62 2.39
C PRO A 107 -7.46 10.12 3.50
N GLN A 108 -8.01 10.54 4.63
CA GLN A 108 -7.16 10.96 5.76
C GLN A 108 -6.29 9.79 6.25
N SER A 109 -5.08 10.07 6.76
CA SER A 109 -4.09 9.04 7.11
C SER A 109 -4.61 7.97 8.08
N GLY A 110 -5.49 8.32 9.02
CA GLY A 110 -6.11 7.35 9.93
C GLY A 110 -7.06 6.38 9.22
N ILE A 111 -7.77 6.85 8.19
CA ILE A 111 -8.65 6.03 7.35
C ILE A 111 -7.80 5.16 6.41
N ILE A 112 -6.72 5.71 5.85
CA ILE A 112 -5.78 4.97 5.00
C ILE A 112 -5.22 3.77 5.77
N GLY A 113 -4.65 3.99 6.97
CA GLY A 113 -4.08 2.91 7.77
C GLY A 113 -5.10 1.83 8.12
N ALA A 114 -6.34 2.21 8.44
CA ALA A 114 -7.41 1.25 8.73
C ALA A 114 -7.75 0.36 7.52
N TYR A 115 -7.88 0.96 6.32
CA TYR A 115 -8.14 0.20 5.10
C TYR A 115 -6.96 -0.67 4.69
N THR A 116 -5.76 -0.10 4.59
CA THR A 116 -4.59 -0.81 4.09
C THR A 116 -4.17 -1.94 5.01
N SER A 117 -4.24 -1.77 6.34
CA SER A 117 -3.94 -2.86 7.27
C SER A 117 -4.93 -4.03 7.13
N ARG A 118 -6.24 -3.73 7.06
CA ARG A 118 -7.25 -4.79 6.89
C ARG A 118 -7.15 -5.48 5.54
N LEU A 119 -7.05 -4.71 4.45
CA LEU A 119 -6.97 -5.26 3.10
C LEU A 119 -5.70 -6.07 2.90
N LEU A 120 -4.56 -5.66 3.48
CA LEU A 120 -3.32 -6.42 3.39
C LEU A 120 -3.42 -7.74 4.16
N ALA A 121 -4.06 -7.72 5.34
CA ALA A 121 -4.29 -8.94 6.11
C ALA A 121 -5.17 -9.95 5.34
N LEU A 122 -6.23 -9.47 4.67
CA LEU A 122 -7.09 -10.31 3.81
C LEU A 122 -6.34 -10.82 2.58
N PHE A 123 -5.56 -9.95 1.94
CA PHE A 123 -4.79 -10.31 0.75
C PHE A 123 -3.75 -11.40 1.08
N ILE A 124 -2.97 -11.23 2.16
CA ILE A 124 -2.01 -12.23 2.63
C ILE A 124 -2.73 -13.52 3.06
N GLN A 125 -3.89 -13.42 3.72
CA GLN A 125 -4.68 -14.61 4.06
C GLN A 125 -4.99 -15.44 2.81
N GLU A 126 -5.41 -14.82 1.70
CA GLU A 126 -5.68 -15.57 0.46
C GLU A 126 -4.42 -16.07 -0.24
N VAL A 127 -3.32 -15.29 -0.24
CA VAL A 127 -2.02 -15.77 -0.75
C VAL A 127 -1.57 -17.02 0.01
N LEU A 128 -1.66 -17.01 1.34
CA LEU A 128 -1.29 -18.15 2.18
C LEU A 128 -2.23 -19.34 2.00
N LYS A 129 -3.54 -19.12 1.84
CA LYS A 129 -4.49 -20.21 1.53
C LYS A 129 -4.15 -20.92 0.23
N ARG A 130 -3.73 -20.18 -0.82
CA ARG A 130 -3.30 -20.76 -2.10
C ARG A 130 -1.99 -21.54 -2.02
N LYS A 131 -1.07 -21.18 -1.12
CA LYS A 131 0.28 -21.77 -1.04
C LYS A 131 0.46 -22.82 0.06
N ASN A 132 -0.06 -22.56 1.25
CA ASN A 132 0.34 -23.23 2.49
C ASN A 132 -0.82 -23.28 3.51
N GLY A 133 -2.03 -23.69 3.08
CA GLY A 133 -3.33 -23.54 3.78
C GLY A 133 -3.47 -24.05 5.23
N ALA A 134 -2.38 -24.43 5.90
CA ALA A 134 -2.27 -24.71 7.33
C ALA A 134 -2.30 -23.44 8.22
N VAL A 135 -1.79 -22.29 7.73
CA VAL A 135 -1.67 -21.07 8.56
C VAL A 135 -2.97 -20.26 8.54
N LYS A 136 -3.56 -20.08 9.73
CA LYS A 136 -4.74 -19.24 9.94
C LYS A 136 -4.32 -17.80 10.20
N VAL A 137 -5.04 -16.85 9.60
CA VAL A 137 -4.79 -15.41 9.76
C VAL A 137 -5.97 -14.74 10.45
N PHE A 138 -5.70 -14.02 11.53
CA PHE A 138 -6.70 -13.36 12.37
C PHE A 138 -6.40 -11.86 12.52
N LYS A 139 -7.46 -11.09 12.77
CA LYS A 139 -7.35 -9.72 13.22
C LYS A 139 -6.88 -9.73 14.67
N GLY A 140 -5.80 -9.02 14.94
CA GLY A 140 -5.28 -8.86 16.29
C GLY A 140 -6.15 -7.94 17.16
N THR A 141 -5.82 -7.91 18.44
CA THR A 141 -6.31 -6.92 19.40
C THR A 141 -5.13 -6.16 19.94
N GLU A 142 -5.32 -4.89 20.31
CA GLU A 142 -4.23 -4.04 20.81
C GLU A 142 -3.39 -4.80 21.86
N PRO A 143 -2.06 -4.87 21.69
CA PRO A 143 -1.25 -4.03 20.81
C PRO A 143 -0.81 -4.73 19.49
N VAL A 144 -1.57 -5.72 19.01
CA VAL A 144 -1.26 -6.51 17.82
C VAL A 144 -2.24 -6.21 16.69
N ASP A 145 -1.74 -5.96 15.48
CA ASP A 145 -2.58 -5.72 14.31
C ASP A 145 -3.08 -7.03 13.66
N ILE A 146 -2.17 -8.01 13.53
CA ILE A 146 -2.44 -9.28 12.84
C ILE A 146 -1.78 -10.45 13.56
N ILE A 147 -2.47 -11.59 13.55
CA ILE A 147 -2.00 -12.84 14.17
C ILE A 147 -1.98 -13.94 13.10
N PHE A 148 -0.85 -14.62 12.97
CA PHE A 148 -0.73 -15.86 12.20
C PHE A 148 -0.63 -17.03 13.18
N LEU A 149 -1.43 -18.06 12.97
CA LEU A 149 -1.46 -19.25 13.82
C LEU A 149 -1.30 -20.50 12.95
N ASP A 150 -0.27 -21.27 13.25
CA ASP A 150 -0.01 -22.59 12.68
C ASP A 150 -0.18 -23.65 13.79
N GLU A 151 -1.31 -24.34 13.74
CA GLU A 151 -1.64 -25.41 14.68
C GLU A 151 -1.00 -26.76 14.29
N THR A 152 -0.30 -26.82 13.16
CA THR A 152 0.35 -28.06 12.69
C THR A 152 1.70 -28.32 13.35
N THR A 153 2.30 -27.31 14.00
CA THR A 153 3.53 -27.46 14.76
C THR A 153 3.25 -27.85 16.22
N LEU A 154 4.23 -28.47 16.89
CA LEU A 154 4.15 -28.81 18.31
C LEU A 154 5.37 -28.25 19.08
N PRO A 155 5.20 -27.23 19.94
CA PRO A 155 3.97 -26.48 20.19
C PRO A 155 3.49 -25.70 18.95
N ALA A 156 2.21 -25.30 18.94
CA ALA A 156 1.65 -24.47 17.86
C ALA A 156 2.48 -23.18 17.70
N THR A 157 2.70 -22.75 16.47
CA THR A 157 3.47 -21.54 16.18
C THR A 157 2.51 -20.37 16.04
N VAL A 158 2.82 -19.28 16.73
CA VAL A 158 2.04 -18.05 16.63
C VAL A 158 2.96 -16.88 16.37
N MET A 159 2.61 -16.07 15.36
CA MET A 159 3.30 -14.85 15.04
C MET A 159 2.36 -13.66 15.26
N PHE A 160 2.77 -12.73 16.11
CA PHE A 160 2.13 -11.43 16.24
C PHE A 160 2.87 -10.41 15.39
N ALA A 161 2.15 -9.60 14.63
CA ALA A 161 2.79 -8.59 13.80
C ALA A 161 2.08 -7.24 13.82
N GLU A 162 2.88 -6.21 13.60
CA GLU A 162 2.44 -4.85 13.29
C GLU A 162 2.28 -4.71 11.78
N ILE A 163 1.22 -4.03 11.32
CA ILE A 163 1.07 -3.70 9.91
C ILE A 163 1.42 -2.24 9.64
N LYS A 164 2.25 -2.01 8.61
CA LYS A 164 2.47 -0.70 8.00
C LYS A 164 2.33 -0.81 6.49
N ALA A 165 1.23 -0.30 5.95
CA ALA A 165 0.94 -0.44 4.53
C ALA A 165 0.35 0.84 3.95
N ALA A 166 0.79 1.18 2.75
CA ALA A 166 0.27 2.28 1.94
C ALA A 166 0.60 2.02 0.47
N PRO A 167 -0.32 2.34 -0.45
CA PRO A 167 -0.10 2.03 -1.86
C PRO A 167 1.06 2.85 -2.43
N LEU A 168 1.88 2.25 -3.29
CA LEU A 168 2.86 2.99 -4.10
C LEU A 168 2.14 3.87 -5.11
N PHE A 169 1.12 3.31 -5.76
CA PHE A 169 0.56 3.85 -6.98
C PHE A 169 -0.97 3.82 -6.88
N THR A 170 -1.60 4.99 -7.02
CA THR A 170 -3.07 5.10 -7.04
C THR A 170 -3.46 5.90 -8.27
N LEU A 171 -4.04 5.22 -9.26
CA LEU A 171 -4.40 5.85 -10.52
C LEU A 171 -5.53 6.87 -10.30
N PRO A 172 -5.48 8.04 -10.94
CA PRO A 172 -6.58 8.99 -10.90
C PRO A 172 -7.78 8.44 -11.67
N LEU A 173 -8.98 8.73 -11.17
CA LEU A 173 -10.19 8.53 -11.96
C LEU A 173 -10.29 9.64 -13.00
N MET A 174 -10.91 9.34 -14.13
CA MET A 174 -11.08 10.28 -15.23
C MET A 174 -12.50 10.18 -15.81
N VAL A 175 -12.99 11.31 -16.26
CA VAL A 175 -14.18 11.43 -17.11
C VAL A 175 -13.87 12.33 -18.29
N GLN A 176 -14.44 11.99 -19.45
CA GLN A 176 -14.34 12.86 -20.61
C GLN A 176 -15.17 14.13 -20.37
N SER A 177 -14.63 15.28 -20.77
CA SER A 177 -15.28 16.57 -20.65
C SER A 177 -15.36 17.24 -22.02
N GLN A 178 -16.26 18.20 -22.14
CA GLN A 178 -16.23 19.12 -23.26
C GLN A 178 -15.12 20.15 -23.06
N GLN A 179 -14.68 20.78 -24.14
CA GLN A 179 -13.79 21.92 -24.03
C GLN A 179 -14.55 23.06 -23.33
N LEU A 180 -14.07 23.46 -22.16
CA LEU A 180 -14.65 24.54 -21.39
C LEU A 180 -14.08 25.87 -21.90
N THR A 181 -14.89 26.92 -21.88
CA THR A 181 -14.51 28.25 -22.36
C THR A 181 -14.80 29.30 -21.30
N MET A 182 -14.09 30.42 -21.36
CA MET A 182 -14.32 31.59 -20.52
C MET A 182 -14.38 32.85 -21.36
N GLU A 183 -15.18 33.80 -20.92
CA GLU A 183 -15.22 35.14 -21.49
C GLU A 183 -14.10 35.99 -20.88
N THR A 184 -13.30 36.59 -21.75
CA THR A 184 -12.20 37.51 -21.41
C THR A 184 -12.39 38.82 -22.16
N GLU A 185 -11.58 39.84 -21.85
CA GLU A 185 -11.58 41.09 -22.63
C GLU A 185 -11.24 40.88 -24.12
N ALA A 186 -10.53 39.80 -24.46
CA ALA A 186 -10.18 39.41 -25.82
C ALA A 186 -11.25 38.55 -26.53
N GLY A 187 -12.33 38.19 -25.83
CA GLY A 187 -13.42 37.35 -26.33
C GLY A 187 -13.52 35.99 -25.62
N ILE A 188 -14.12 35.01 -26.29
CA ILE A 188 -14.29 33.65 -25.77
C ILE A 188 -13.00 32.85 -25.97
N GLU A 189 -12.35 32.47 -24.88
CA GLU A 189 -11.11 31.71 -24.88
C GLU A 189 -11.29 30.32 -24.26
N SER A 190 -10.35 29.40 -24.53
CA SER A 190 -10.33 28.09 -23.89
C SER A 190 -9.96 28.21 -22.43
N MET A 191 -10.72 27.55 -21.56
CA MET A 191 -10.46 27.55 -20.13
C MET A 191 -9.16 26.79 -19.85
N PRO A 192 -8.23 27.35 -19.06
CA PRO A 192 -7.03 26.63 -18.62
C PRO A 192 -7.39 25.57 -17.56
N HIS A 193 -6.36 24.93 -17.00
CA HIS A 193 -6.54 24.06 -15.85
C HIS A 193 -7.29 24.77 -14.72
N HIS A 194 -8.30 24.13 -14.16
CA HIS A 194 -9.06 24.66 -13.02
C HIS A 194 -9.67 23.53 -12.19
N GLU A 195 -9.83 23.78 -10.89
CA GLU A 195 -10.60 22.91 -10.00
C GLU A 195 -12.08 23.05 -10.31
N THR A 196 -12.79 21.93 -10.36
CA THR A 196 -14.19 21.87 -10.77
C THR A 196 -14.95 20.74 -10.07
N ASP A 197 -16.26 20.74 -10.25
CA ASP A 197 -17.17 19.72 -9.74
C ASP A 197 -17.67 18.82 -10.87
N ASN A 198 -17.62 17.51 -10.67
CA ASN A 198 -18.32 16.56 -11.52
C ASN A 198 -19.79 16.46 -11.09
N THR A 199 -20.63 17.33 -11.64
CA THR A 199 -22.08 17.36 -11.37
C THR A 199 -22.82 16.10 -11.86
N GLN A 200 -22.18 15.28 -12.70
CA GLN A 200 -22.74 14.04 -13.26
C GLN A 200 -22.00 12.81 -12.74
N LEU A 201 -21.56 12.81 -11.48
CA LEU A 201 -20.81 11.67 -10.91
C LEU A 201 -21.61 10.35 -10.93
N PHE A 202 -22.90 10.41 -10.62
CA PHE A 202 -23.72 9.22 -10.49
C PHE A 202 -24.22 8.74 -11.84
N ASP A 203 -24.29 7.41 -11.99
CA ASP A 203 -24.78 6.72 -13.19
C ASP A 203 -24.04 7.11 -14.48
N LYS A 204 -22.80 7.60 -14.34
CA LYS A 204 -21.86 7.84 -15.44
C LYS A 204 -20.64 6.96 -15.29
N ASP A 205 -20.13 6.54 -16.44
CA ASP A 205 -18.91 5.74 -16.49
C ASP A 205 -17.72 6.58 -16.02
N LEU A 206 -17.02 6.02 -15.04
CA LEU A 206 -15.74 6.50 -14.55
C LEU A 206 -14.66 5.57 -15.09
N ALA A 207 -13.62 6.16 -15.65
CA ALA A 207 -12.44 5.43 -16.10
C ALA A 207 -11.27 5.65 -15.15
N ILE A 208 -10.31 4.74 -15.17
CA ILE A 208 -8.98 4.97 -14.61
C ILE A 208 -8.04 5.41 -15.73
N PHE A 209 -7.19 6.37 -15.41
CA PHE A 209 -6.11 6.79 -16.28
C PHE A 209 -4.86 5.99 -15.97
N LEU A 210 -4.36 5.25 -16.96
CA LEU A 210 -3.13 4.46 -16.86
C LEU A 210 -2.07 5.02 -17.81
N PRO A 211 -0.96 5.58 -17.30
CA PRO A 211 0.19 5.83 -18.15
C PRO A 211 0.80 4.52 -18.63
N PHE A 212 1.26 4.48 -19.87
CA PHE A 212 2.05 3.36 -20.40
C PHE A 212 3.27 3.86 -21.16
N TYR A 213 4.33 3.06 -21.19
CA TYR A 213 5.58 3.46 -21.81
C TYR A 213 5.73 2.80 -23.18
N ASP A 214 5.71 3.60 -24.25
CA ASP A 214 5.90 3.14 -25.62
C ASP A 214 6.91 4.02 -26.36
N LYS A 215 7.76 3.44 -27.20
CA LYS A 215 8.75 4.16 -28.03
C LYS A 215 9.53 5.28 -27.30
N ASN A 216 9.98 5.00 -26.09
CA ASN A 216 10.72 5.94 -25.23
C ASN A 216 9.94 7.16 -24.72
N GLN A 217 8.61 7.10 -24.72
CA GLN A 217 7.76 8.15 -24.21
C GLN A 217 6.60 7.58 -23.38
N TRP A 218 6.15 8.36 -22.41
CA TRP A 218 4.94 8.04 -21.66
C TRP A 218 3.71 8.48 -22.46
N MET A 219 2.78 7.56 -22.60
CA MET A 219 1.54 7.69 -23.35
C MET A 219 0.35 7.47 -22.42
N GLU A 220 -0.84 7.81 -22.92
CA GLU A 220 -2.08 7.83 -22.15
C GLU A 220 -2.98 6.64 -22.55
N LYS A 221 -3.41 5.82 -21.59
CA LYS A 221 -4.46 4.81 -21.79
C LYS A 221 -5.55 5.01 -20.74
N SER A 222 -6.79 4.72 -21.09
CA SER A 222 -7.94 4.83 -20.20
C SER A 222 -8.71 3.52 -20.18
N TYR A 223 -9.17 3.10 -19.01
CA TYR A 223 -10.00 1.90 -18.86
C TYR A 223 -11.25 2.23 -18.07
N VAL A 224 -12.42 1.95 -18.63
CA VAL A 224 -13.70 2.15 -17.92
C VAL A 224 -13.78 1.15 -16.78
N VAL A 225 -13.91 1.66 -15.55
CA VAL A 225 -14.10 0.83 -14.36
C VAL A 225 -15.58 0.56 -14.14
N GLY A 226 -16.43 1.56 -14.38
CA GLY A 226 -17.88 1.45 -14.24
C GLY A 226 -18.48 2.71 -13.63
N CYS A 227 -19.70 2.62 -13.12
CA CYS A 227 -20.43 3.76 -12.58
C CYS A 227 -20.66 3.64 -11.06
N LYS A 228 -20.64 4.78 -10.38
CA LYS A 228 -21.11 4.91 -9.00
C LYS A 228 -22.61 5.22 -9.03
N THR A 229 -23.44 4.39 -8.43
CA THR A 229 -24.92 4.56 -8.51
C THR A 229 -25.48 5.54 -7.48
N GLY A 230 -24.69 5.86 -6.45
CA GLY A 230 -25.09 6.80 -5.42
C GLY A 230 -24.04 6.96 -4.33
N ARG A 231 -24.33 7.83 -3.35
CA ARG A 231 -23.42 8.13 -2.23
C ARG A 231 -23.01 6.87 -1.46
N GLU A 232 -24.00 6.07 -1.08
CA GLU A 232 -23.82 4.87 -0.25
C GLU A 232 -23.19 3.69 -1.01
N ASP A 233 -23.08 3.78 -2.34
CA ASP A 233 -22.42 2.77 -3.15
C ASP A 233 -20.90 2.91 -3.05
N THR A 234 -20.34 2.48 -1.93
CA THR A 234 -18.89 2.52 -1.64
C THR A 234 -18.14 1.34 -2.27
N HIS A 235 -18.86 0.35 -2.78
CA HIS A 235 -18.29 -0.89 -3.33
C HIS A 235 -18.27 -0.93 -4.87
N TRP A 236 -18.79 0.10 -5.55
CA TRP A 236 -18.86 0.17 -7.01
C TRP A 236 -17.55 -0.18 -7.72
N ALA A 237 -16.44 0.34 -7.22
CA ALA A 237 -15.13 0.15 -7.82
C ALA A 237 -14.57 -1.27 -7.64
N TYR A 238 -14.96 -2.00 -6.58
CA TYR A 238 -14.59 -3.41 -6.44
C TYR A 238 -15.23 -4.24 -7.56
N ARG A 239 -16.54 -4.04 -7.77
CA ARG A 239 -17.29 -4.69 -8.85
C ARG A 239 -16.78 -4.26 -10.23
N GLY A 240 -16.47 -2.98 -10.37
CA GLY A 240 -15.96 -2.41 -11.61
C GLY A 240 -14.59 -2.95 -12.01
N LEU A 241 -13.63 -3.00 -11.08
CA LEU A 241 -12.31 -3.58 -11.34
C LEU A 241 -12.38 -5.09 -11.57
N GLU A 242 -13.24 -5.82 -10.83
CA GLU A 242 -13.50 -7.24 -11.09
C GLU A 242 -13.99 -7.44 -12.54
N ASN A 243 -14.95 -6.64 -12.99
CA ASN A 243 -15.46 -6.69 -14.36
C ASN A 243 -14.37 -6.32 -15.38
N LEU A 244 -13.62 -5.25 -15.15
CA LEU A 244 -12.55 -4.82 -16.04
C LEU A 244 -11.50 -5.92 -16.25
N LEU A 245 -11.06 -6.58 -15.18
CA LEU A 245 -10.13 -7.72 -15.24
C LEU A 245 -10.71 -8.95 -15.97
N ASN A 246 -12.04 -9.06 -16.10
CA ASN A 246 -12.67 -10.11 -16.86
C ASN A 246 -12.82 -9.76 -18.35
N THR A 247 -12.97 -8.48 -18.68
CA THR A 247 -13.28 -8.03 -20.04
C THR A 247 -12.06 -7.54 -20.82
N ASP A 248 -11.04 -7.02 -20.13
CA ASP A 248 -9.83 -6.48 -20.75
C ASP A 248 -8.60 -7.24 -20.26
N LEU A 249 -8.14 -8.19 -21.08
CA LEU A 249 -7.03 -9.09 -20.76
C LEU A 249 -5.67 -8.36 -20.72
N GLU A 250 -5.55 -7.18 -21.32
CA GLU A 250 -4.31 -6.42 -21.34
C GLU A 250 -4.18 -5.47 -20.14
N PHE A 251 -5.29 -5.16 -19.45
CA PHE A 251 -5.32 -4.17 -18.38
C PHE A 251 -4.35 -4.51 -17.25
N PHE A 252 -4.43 -5.73 -16.71
CA PHE A 252 -3.60 -6.11 -15.55
C PHE A 252 -2.11 -6.13 -15.90
N GLU A 253 -1.75 -6.69 -17.06
CA GLU A 253 -0.37 -6.69 -17.55
C GLU A 253 0.17 -5.27 -17.70
N SER A 254 -0.58 -4.39 -18.37
CA SER A 254 -0.22 -2.98 -18.56
C SER A 254 -0.04 -2.28 -17.21
N PHE A 255 -0.96 -2.52 -16.27
CA PHE A 255 -0.90 -1.96 -14.93
C PHE A 255 0.36 -2.40 -14.18
N VAL A 256 0.66 -3.71 -14.16
CA VAL A 256 1.83 -4.29 -13.50
C VAL A 256 3.14 -3.74 -14.07
N ILE A 257 3.25 -3.62 -15.39
CA ILE A 257 4.44 -3.06 -16.06
C ILE A 257 4.64 -1.60 -15.65
N THR A 258 3.58 -0.79 -15.68
CA THR A 258 3.63 0.62 -15.28
C THR A 258 3.95 0.75 -13.79
N TRP A 259 3.31 -0.05 -12.94
CA TRP A 259 3.56 -0.08 -11.50
C TRP A 259 5.03 -0.39 -11.21
N HIS A 260 5.62 -1.38 -11.89
CA HIS A 260 7.02 -1.74 -11.72
C HIS A 260 7.96 -0.61 -12.15
N LYS A 261 7.69 0.07 -13.26
CA LYS A 261 8.44 1.26 -13.67
C LYS A 261 8.34 2.41 -12.65
N ALA A 262 7.16 2.61 -12.07
CA ALA A 262 6.94 3.56 -11.00
C ALA A 262 7.73 3.17 -9.73
N PHE A 263 7.78 1.88 -9.40
CA PHE A 263 8.55 1.34 -8.27
C PHE A 263 10.05 1.55 -8.43
N GLU A 264 10.61 1.26 -9.61
CA GLU A 264 12.03 1.48 -9.89
C GLU A 264 12.38 2.97 -9.80
N SER A 265 11.54 3.83 -10.40
CA SER A 265 11.68 5.28 -10.29
C SER A 265 11.61 5.78 -8.84
N TYR A 266 10.68 5.22 -8.06
CA TYR A 266 10.58 5.46 -6.62
C TYR A 266 11.88 5.04 -5.92
N ARG A 267 12.34 3.80 -6.07
CA ARG A 267 13.57 3.31 -5.43
C ARG A 267 14.77 4.22 -5.72
N GLU A 268 14.96 4.58 -6.98
CA GLU A 268 16.13 5.35 -7.44
C GLU A 268 16.06 6.84 -7.08
N LYS A 269 14.92 7.31 -6.55
CA LYS A 269 14.65 8.76 -6.37
C LYS A 269 14.81 9.51 -7.69
N SER A 270 14.43 8.86 -8.79
CA SER A 270 14.51 9.47 -10.11
C SER A 270 13.50 10.62 -10.22
N GLN A 271 13.81 11.63 -11.03
CA GLN A 271 12.89 12.74 -11.33
C GLN A 271 12.19 12.54 -12.69
N ASN A 272 12.08 11.29 -13.15
CA ASN A 272 11.34 10.99 -14.37
C ASN A 272 9.83 11.17 -14.16
N SER A 273 9.06 11.24 -15.23
CA SER A 273 7.66 11.64 -15.12
C SER A 273 6.78 10.65 -14.36
N ILE A 274 7.05 9.34 -14.46
CA ILE A 274 6.31 8.31 -13.71
C ILE A 274 6.59 8.38 -12.20
N TYR A 275 7.67 9.02 -11.76
CA TYR A 275 7.91 9.24 -10.34
C TYR A 275 6.75 10.01 -9.67
N TRP A 276 6.23 11.02 -10.36
CA TRP A 276 5.23 11.96 -9.84
C TRP A 276 3.83 11.37 -9.69
N PHE A 277 3.66 10.16 -10.19
CA PHE A 277 2.48 9.35 -10.02
C PHE A 277 2.50 8.49 -8.76
N THR A 278 3.69 8.31 -8.17
CA THR A 278 3.82 7.57 -6.93
C THR A 278 3.33 8.40 -5.75
N ASN A 279 2.86 7.72 -4.70
CA ASN A 279 2.53 8.33 -3.41
C ASN A 279 3.79 8.76 -2.63
N ALA A 280 4.86 9.13 -3.32
CA ALA A 280 6.12 9.55 -2.76
C ALA A 280 6.13 11.04 -2.43
N SER A 281 6.65 11.39 -1.25
CA SER A 281 6.91 12.80 -0.96
C SER A 281 8.01 13.35 -1.89
N GLY A 282 7.82 14.58 -2.36
CA GLY A 282 8.76 15.26 -3.25
C GLY A 282 8.17 16.57 -3.76
N GLN A 283 9.02 17.54 -4.05
CA GLN A 283 8.64 18.77 -4.76
C GLN A 283 8.92 18.58 -6.25
N PRO A 284 8.10 19.17 -7.14
CA PRO A 284 8.34 19.06 -8.58
C PRO A 284 9.72 19.58 -8.95
N PHE A 285 10.31 19.02 -10.00
CA PHE A 285 11.60 19.45 -10.54
C PHE A 285 11.58 19.51 -12.08
N PRO A 286 11.86 20.68 -12.68
CA PRO A 286 11.99 21.98 -12.03
C PRO A 286 10.66 22.40 -11.37
N ARG A 287 10.74 23.14 -10.25
CA ARG A 287 9.54 23.65 -9.57
C ARG A 287 8.97 24.83 -10.36
N PRO A 288 7.68 24.83 -10.73
CA PRO A 288 7.04 26.01 -11.31
C PRO A 288 7.03 27.21 -10.36
N ASP A 289 7.01 28.42 -10.92
CA ASP A 289 6.97 29.67 -10.14
C ASP A 289 5.65 29.84 -9.36
N ASP A 290 4.55 29.28 -9.88
CA ASP A 290 3.22 29.32 -9.29
C ASP A 290 2.95 28.15 -8.31
N TRP A 291 3.93 27.28 -8.08
CA TRP A 291 3.76 26.16 -7.17
C TRP A 291 3.59 26.64 -5.72
N PRO A 292 2.56 26.18 -4.99
CA PRO A 292 2.17 26.82 -3.74
C PRO A 292 3.18 26.59 -2.61
N SER A 293 3.36 27.62 -1.80
CA SER A 293 4.06 27.54 -0.52
C SER A 293 3.23 26.77 0.51
N ARG A 294 3.88 25.94 1.32
CA ARG A 294 3.23 25.28 2.45
C ARG A 294 3.09 26.26 3.62
N LYS A 295 2.04 26.12 4.44
CA LYS A 295 1.91 26.85 5.71
C LYS A 295 3.13 26.56 6.60
N GLY A 296 3.93 27.60 6.86
CA GLY A 296 5.19 27.50 7.61
C GLY A 296 6.39 27.76 6.70
N SER A 297 7.10 26.69 6.30
CA SER A 297 8.28 26.80 5.44
C SER A 297 8.25 25.79 4.30
N GLY A 298 8.84 26.17 3.17
CA GLY A 298 8.93 25.36 1.97
C GLY A 298 7.68 25.38 1.10
N TYR A 299 7.61 24.43 0.18
CA TYR A 299 6.58 24.32 -0.85
C TYR A 299 5.79 23.03 -0.68
N GLU A 300 4.58 23.01 -1.22
CA GLU A 300 3.78 21.79 -1.24
C GLU A 300 4.48 20.66 -2.00
N SER A 301 4.14 19.43 -1.66
CA SER A 301 4.70 18.24 -2.29
C SER A 301 3.70 17.63 -3.27
N VAL A 302 4.19 16.95 -4.31
CA VAL A 302 3.34 16.24 -5.28
C VAL A 302 2.54 15.13 -4.61
N SER A 303 3.07 14.46 -3.60
CA SER A 303 2.29 13.62 -2.69
C SER A 303 2.61 14.01 -1.25
N ASP A 304 1.61 13.96 -0.36
CA ASP A 304 1.82 14.35 1.03
C ASP A 304 2.85 13.44 1.73
N GLY A 305 3.62 14.02 2.67
CA GLY A 305 4.61 13.27 3.43
C GLY A 305 4.02 12.44 4.58
N LYS A 306 2.69 12.43 4.76
CA LYS A 306 2.02 11.68 5.82
C LYS A 306 1.62 10.28 5.35
N THR A 307 1.55 10.06 4.05
CA THR A 307 1.16 8.82 3.38
C THR A 307 2.29 8.38 2.45
N SER A 308 3.44 7.95 3.00
CA SER A 308 4.52 7.41 2.18
C SER A 308 4.29 5.94 1.85
N VAL A 309 4.93 5.47 0.79
CA VAL A 309 4.79 4.15 0.21
C VAL A 309 5.14 3.04 1.20
N GLY A 310 4.28 2.02 1.32
CA GLY A 310 4.52 0.86 2.18
C GLY A 310 4.82 1.24 3.62
N MET A 311 5.92 0.72 4.15
CA MET A 311 6.46 1.12 5.45
C MET A 311 7.55 2.20 5.37
N ASP A 312 7.81 2.78 4.20
CA ASP A 312 9.02 3.57 3.92
C ASP A 312 9.01 4.98 4.57
N ARG A 313 7.91 5.37 5.23
CA ARG A 313 7.88 6.58 6.05
C ARG A 313 8.69 6.36 7.32
N THR A 314 9.64 7.24 7.62
CA THR A 314 10.52 7.10 8.80
C THR A 314 9.77 7.02 10.14
N ASP A 315 8.63 7.72 10.28
CA ASP A 315 7.74 7.62 11.45
C ASP A 315 7.11 6.22 11.58
N ASP A 316 6.70 5.62 10.47
CA ASP A 316 6.09 4.29 10.44
C ASP A 316 7.13 3.20 10.72
N ILE A 317 8.35 3.33 10.18
CA ILE A 317 9.49 2.46 10.50
C ILE A 317 9.74 2.44 12.02
N LYS A 318 9.91 3.62 12.63
CA LYS A 318 10.18 3.74 14.07
C LYS A 318 9.06 3.15 14.92
N LYS A 319 7.80 3.42 14.57
CA LYS A 319 6.62 2.87 15.25
C LYS A 319 6.58 1.35 15.16
N ALA A 320 6.81 0.79 13.98
CA ALA A 320 6.83 -0.66 13.80
C ALA A 320 7.94 -1.33 14.61
N ILE A 321 9.15 -0.74 14.62
CA ILE A 321 10.27 -1.24 15.42
C ILE A 321 9.93 -1.25 16.91
N TYR A 322 9.43 -0.13 17.44
CA TYR A 322 9.01 -0.06 18.84
C TYR A 322 7.94 -1.11 19.17
N GLN A 323 6.97 -1.28 18.27
CA GLN A 323 5.85 -2.18 18.49
C GLN A 323 6.28 -3.65 18.54
N VAL A 324 7.20 -4.05 17.67
CA VAL A 324 7.83 -5.39 17.71
C VAL A 324 8.62 -5.58 19.01
N VAL A 325 9.40 -4.59 19.44
CA VAL A 325 10.13 -4.67 20.73
C VAL A 325 9.16 -4.87 21.88
N LYS A 326 8.09 -4.07 21.94
CA LYS A 326 7.08 -4.15 22.99
C LYS A 326 6.40 -5.52 23.00
N VAL A 327 5.90 -5.99 21.86
CA VAL A 327 5.21 -7.28 21.72
C VAL A 327 6.15 -8.44 22.02
N GLY A 328 7.39 -8.41 21.51
CA GLY A 328 8.43 -9.39 21.83
C GLY A 328 8.75 -9.44 23.31
N ALA A 329 8.83 -8.27 23.95
CA ALA A 329 9.06 -8.11 25.38
C ALA A 329 7.83 -8.34 26.26
N GLU A 330 6.63 -8.57 25.73
CA GLU A 330 5.46 -9.02 26.50
C GLU A 330 5.19 -10.52 26.29
N GLY A 331 5.39 -11.03 25.06
CA GLY A 331 5.06 -12.40 24.70
C GLY A 331 6.15 -13.45 24.97
N ARG A 332 7.41 -13.04 25.17
CA ARG A 332 8.51 -13.97 25.49
C ARG A 332 8.78 -14.02 26.99
N PRO A 333 9.33 -15.11 27.54
CA PRO A 333 9.12 -16.47 27.06
C PRO A 333 7.64 -16.88 27.23
N THR A 334 7.16 -17.83 26.43
CA THR A 334 5.86 -18.47 26.62
C THR A 334 6.01 -19.99 26.51
N ALA A 335 5.28 -20.73 27.33
CA ALA A 335 5.32 -22.20 27.37
C ALA A 335 4.37 -22.86 26.37
N ASN A 336 3.33 -22.14 25.91
CA ASN A 336 2.23 -22.73 25.16
C ASN A 336 2.43 -22.67 23.64
N TYR A 337 3.28 -21.76 23.17
CA TYR A 337 3.46 -21.50 21.75
C TYR A 337 4.93 -21.34 21.38
N SER A 338 5.27 -21.70 20.15
CA SER A 338 6.46 -21.18 19.48
C SER A 338 6.15 -19.74 19.05
N PHE A 339 6.56 -18.77 19.88
CA PHE A 339 6.18 -17.36 19.72
C PHE A 339 7.14 -16.56 18.83
N LYS A 340 6.58 -15.93 17.80
CA LYS A 340 7.27 -15.06 16.85
C LYS A 340 6.67 -13.65 16.87
N VAL A 341 7.49 -12.68 16.52
CA VAL A 341 7.10 -11.29 16.35
C VAL A 341 7.70 -10.71 15.07
N GLY A 342 6.93 -9.90 14.34
CA GLY A 342 7.44 -9.28 13.13
C GLY A 342 6.64 -8.09 12.62
N ILE A 343 6.99 -7.65 11.42
CA ILE A 343 6.37 -6.53 10.71
C ILE A 343 5.79 -7.07 9.41
N VAL A 344 4.60 -6.59 9.05
CA VAL A 344 3.96 -6.89 7.77
C VAL A 344 3.74 -5.59 6.99
N SER A 345 4.09 -5.57 5.70
CA SER A 345 3.85 -4.44 4.80
C SER A 345 3.58 -4.90 3.39
N ASN A 346 3.00 -4.05 2.54
CA ASN A 346 2.94 -4.34 1.11
C ASN A 346 4.31 -4.13 0.46
N ILE A 347 5.10 -3.14 0.89
CA ILE A 347 6.39 -2.81 0.27
C ILE A 347 7.44 -2.55 1.35
N GLN A 348 8.64 -3.14 1.21
CA GLN A 348 9.76 -2.89 2.13
C GLN A 348 10.17 -1.40 2.13
N PRO A 349 10.91 -0.90 3.13
CA PRO A 349 11.33 0.50 3.18
C PRO A 349 12.47 0.75 2.19
N VAL A 350 12.15 0.70 0.90
CA VAL A 350 13.13 0.57 -0.19
C VAL A 350 14.12 1.74 -0.25
N ARG A 351 13.75 2.94 0.22
CA ARG A 351 14.65 4.10 0.25
C ARG A 351 15.38 4.27 1.58
N HIS A 352 14.82 3.74 2.65
CA HIS A 352 15.27 3.99 4.03
C HIS A 352 15.74 2.71 4.74
N PHE A 353 15.85 1.60 4.01
CA PHE A 353 16.26 0.31 4.55
C PHE A 353 17.66 0.40 5.15
N ASP A 354 18.62 0.94 4.40
CA ASP A 354 20.00 1.04 4.86
C ASP A 354 20.13 1.98 6.06
N ASP A 355 19.38 3.08 6.07
CA ASP A 355 19.42 4.09 7.12
C ASP A 355 18.78 3.61 8.44
N TYR A 356 17.74 2.77 8.37
CA TYR A 356 16.93 2.41 9.55
C TYR A 356 16.92 0.93 9.91
N PHE A 357 16.99 0.02 8.95
CA PHE A 357 16.86 -1.42 9.19
C PHE A 357 18.17 -2.18 9.07
N ALA A 358 19.11 -1.78 8.20
CA ALA A 358 20.32 -2.57 7.96
C ALA A 358 21.13 -2.84 9.24
N ALA A 359 21.25 -1.84 10.12
CA ALA A 359 21.93 -1.99 11.41
C ALA A 359 21.08 -2.69 12.49
N LEU A 360 19.74 -2.64 12.38
CA LEU A 360 18.84 -3.15 13.42
C LEU A 360 18.40 -4.59 13.16
N LYS A 361 18.32 -5.00 11.90
CA LYS A 361 17.78 -6.30 11.49
C LYS A 361 18.53 -7.44 12.16
N ASP A 362 19.83 -7.28 12.43
CA ASP A 362 20.71 -8.31 13.00
C ASP A 362 20.81 -8.28 14.53
N ILE A 363 20.15 -7.33 15.21
CA ILE A 363 20.15 -7.24 16.67
C ILE A 363 19.57 -8.51 17.29
N ILE A 364 20.28 -9.02 18.28
CA ILE A 364 19.86 -10.12 19.16
C ILE A 364 19.81 -9.55 20.58
N TRP A 365 18.77 -9.88 21.32
CA TRP A 365 18.55 -9.39 22.67
C TRP A 365 18.07 -10.52 23.59
N THR A 366 18.17 -10.28 24.90
CA THR A 366 17.70 -11.18 25.96
C THR A 366 17.21 -10.35 27.14
N ARG A 367 16.63 -11.01 28.14
CA ARG A 367 16.27 -10.39 29.41
C ARG A 367 17.32 -10.72 30.45
N ASP A 368 18.00 -9.69 30.93
CA ASP A 368 18.89 -9.82 32.08
C ASP A 368 18.09 -9.64 33.38
N ALA A 369 17.88 -10.72 34.12
CA ALA A 369 17.22 -10.68 35.43
C ALA A 369 18.00 -9.88 36.49
N THR A 370 19.31 -9.71 36.30
CA THR A 370 20.18 -8.98 37.23
C THR A 370 20.26 -7.49 36.91
N GLY A 371 20.06 -7.11 35.65
CA GLY A 371 20.27 -5.76 35.13
C GLY A 371 21.72 -5.27 35.18
N GLN A 372 22.70 -6.17 35.37
CA GLN A 372 24.12 -5.85 35.55
C GLN A 372 25.04 -6.47 34.49
N VAL A 373 24.51 -7.29 33.58
CA VAL A 373 25.28 -7.94 32.52
C VAL A 373 25.83 -6.90 31.55
N LYS A 374 27.14 -6.97 31.28
CA LYS A 374 27.86 -6.09 30.33
C LYS A 374 28.43 -6.84 29.13
N LEU A 375 28.63 -8.15 29.26
CA LEU A 375 29.23 -9.01 28.23
C LEU A 375 28.42 -10.29 28.07
N ALA A 376 28.28 -10.79 26.84
CA ALA A 376 27.51 -12.01 26.55
C ALA A 376 27.97 -13.23 27.37
N LYS A 377 29.27 -13.38 27.62
CA LYS A 377 29.83 -14.46 28.46
C LYS A 377 29.40 -14.45 29.92
N GLN A 378 28.78 -13.36 30.39
CA GLN A 378 28.25 -13.23 31.75
C GLN A 378 26.78 -13.68 31.83
N LEU A 379 26.13 -13.90 30.68
CA LEU A 379 24.81 -14.49 30.65
C LEU A 379 24.90 -15.96 31.10
N PRO A 380 23.89 -16.47 31.82
CA PRO A 380 23.78 -17.90 32.06
C PRO A 380 23.80 -18.68 30.73
N PRO A 381 24.42 -19.87 30.66
CA PRO A 381 24.45 -20.69 29.45
C PRO A 381 23.07 -21.00 28.85
N GLU A 382 22.05 -21.05 29.70
CA GLU A 382 20.64 -21.29 29.39
C GLU A 382 19.85 -20.02 29.04
N ALA A 383 20.48 -18.85 29.00
CA ALA A 383 19.81 -17.60 28.67
C ALA A 383 19.24 -17.66 27.25
N GLU A 384 17.92 -17.49 27.13
CA GLU A 384 17.27 -17.44 25.83
C GLU A 384 17.66 -16.17 25.07
N LEU A 385 18.05 -16.34 23.82
CA LEU A 385 18.39 -15.26 22.91
C LEU A 385 17.28 -15.08 21.88
N TYR A 386 16.95 -13.84 21.59
CA TYR A 386 15.83 -13.47 20.75
C TYR A 386 16.28 -12.54 19.64
N ASN A 387 15.79 -12.76 18.43
CA ASN A 387 15.91 -11.76 17.38
C ASN A 387 15.09 -10.52 17.75
N LEU A 388 15.55 -9.34 17.33
CA LEU A 388 14.75 -8.12 17.39
C LEU A 388 13.47 -8.27 16.57
N PHE A 389 13.60 -8.77 15.34
CA PHE A 389 12.50 -9.18 14.46
C PHE A 389 12.73 -10.64 14.06
N ASP A 390 11.72 -11.49 14.20
CA ASP A 390 11.79 -12.81 13.59
C ASP A 390 11.52 -12.73 12.07
N GLY A 391 10.74 -11.73 11.65
CA GLY A 391 10.41 -11.51 10.25
C GLY A 391 9.99 -10.08 9.94
N ILE A 392 10.43 -9.59 8.78
CA ILE A 392 9.83 -8.46 8.08
C ILE A 392 9.24 -9.04 6.79
N ILE A 393 7.91 -9.16 6.75
CA ILE A 393 7.17 -9.79 5.66
C ILE A 393 6.61 -8.71 4.76
N THR A 394 7.01 -8.73 3.49
CA THR A 394 6.45 -7.83 2.49
C THR A 394 6.18 -8.51 1.16
N LEU A 395 5.29 -7.94 0.34
CA LEU A 395 5.00 -8.51 -0.97
C LEU A 395 6.18 -8.37 -1.93
N THR A 396 7.10 -7.44 -1.68
CA THR A 396 8.23 -7.13 -2.58
C THR A 396 9.58 -7.70 -2.09
N GLN A 397 9.77 -7.88 -0.79
CA GLN A 397 10.97 -8.50 -0.22
C GLN A 397 10.75 -8.94 1.25
N ASN A 398 10.99 -10.21 1.53
CA ASN A 398 10.99 -10.73 2.90
C ASN A 398 12.38 -10.68 3.54
N ILE A 399 12.42 -10.51 4.85
CA ILE A 399 13.60 -10.68 5.69
C ILE A 399 13.20 -11.60 6.84
N ALA A 400 13.55 -12.88 6.72
CA ALA A 400 13.30 -13.86 7.76
C ALA A 400 14.56 -14.10 8.59
N ARG A 401 14.40 -14.14 9.91
CA ARG A 401 15.42 -14.57 10.88
C ARG A 401 14.98 -15.80 11.67
N ASP A 402 13.95 -16.47 11.17
CA ASP A 402 13.34 -17.66 11.73
C ASP A 402 12.91 -18.60 10.60
N ALA A 403 13.19 -19.89 10.75
CA ALA A 403 12.96 -20.89 9.72
C ALA A 403 11.46 -21.13 9.43
N TRP A 404 10.58 -20.99 10.44
CA TRP A 404 9.14 -21.11 10.21
C TRP A 404 8.63 -19.94 9.38
N ILE A 405 9.11 -18.73 9.67
CA ILE A 405 8.77 -17.53 8.89
C ILE A 405 9.29 -17.65 7.45
N GLU A 406 10.56 -18.02 7.28
CA GLU A 406 11.16 -18.22 5.96
C GLU A 406 10.31 -19.18 5.12
N LYS A 407 9.98 -20.36 5.65
CA LYS A 407 9.15 -21.35 4.97
C LYS A 407 7.72 -20.89 4.71
N THR A 408 7.09 -20.24 5.69
CA THR A 408 5.65 -19.91 5.65
C THR A 408 5.36 -18.79 4.65
N PHE A 409 6.25 -17.80 4.59
CA PHE A 409 6.07 -16.60 3.79
C PHE A 409 6.89 -16.65 2.49
N ASP A 410 7.38 -17.81 2.08
CA ASP A 410 8.07 -18.05 0.80
C ASP A 410 7.09 -18.07 -0.40
N PHE A 411 6.24 -17.06 -0.50
CA PHE A 411 5.33 -16.88 -1.63
C PHE A 411 5.92 -15.97 -2.73
N LEU A 412 7.18 -15.55 -2.58
CA LEU A 412 7.86 -14.67 -3.53
C LEU A 412 8.60 -15.41 -4.64
N GLY A 413 8.87 -16.72 -4.45
CA GLY A 413 9.56 -17.57 -5.42
C GLY A 413 11.06 -17.62 -5.19
#